data_AF-A0A661B2Z0-F1
#
_entry.id   AF-A0A661B2Z0-F1
#
_cell.length_a   1.000
_cell.length_b   1.000
_cell.length_c   1.000
_cell.angle_alpha   90.00
_cell.angle_beta   90.00
_cell.angle_gamma   90.00
#
_symmetry.space_group_name_H-M   'P 1'
#
loop_
_entity.id
_entity.type
_entity.pdbx_description
1 polymer ?
#
loop_
_entity_poly.entity_id
_entity_poly.type
_entity_poly.pdbx_seq_one_letter_code
_entity_poly.pdbx_strand_id
1 'polypeptide(L)'
;MRKVLVIGFILFSLVCYAQIPRLISYQGKLLLNGQTAPDSTYTVTFSLYDDPDMGTILWTETHTVTTKNGIFSVLLGETTPFPPTLDFSESYWLGITVAGSPE
;
A
#
# COMPACT_ATOMS: atom_id res chain seq x y z
N MET A 1 -10.62 50.26 20.89
CA MET A 1 -10.31 48.85 21.24
C MET A 1 -11.21 47.81 20.53
N ARG A 2 -12.29 48.20 19.84
CA ARG A 2 -13.24 47.27 19.18
C ARG A 2 -12.86 46.80 17.75
N LYS A 3 -11.77 47.31 17.17
CA LYS A 3 -11.30 46.95 15.81
C LYS A 3 -10.11 45.99 15.78
N VAL A 4 -9.42 45.81 16.92
CA VAL A 4 -8.22 44.95 17.04
C VAL A 4 -8.61 43.47 17.15
N LEU A 5 -9.83 43.17 17.65
CA LEU A 5 -10.32 41.80 17.83
C LEU A 5 -10.61 41.07 16.50
N VAL A 6 -10.92 41.80 15.42
CA VAL A 6 -11.30 41.21 14.12
C VAL A 6 -10.08 40.80 13.28
N ILE A 7 -8.94 41.46 13.48
CA ILE A 7 -7.72 41.19 12.70
C ILE A 7 -6.98 39.96 13.23
N GLY A 8 -7.10 39.65 14.53
CA GLY A 8 -6.49 38.46 15.13
C GLY A 8 -7.12 37.13 14.73
N PHE A 9 -8.39 37.13 14.26
CA PHE A 9 -9.11 35.90 13.93
C PHE A 9 -8.82 35.38 12.50
N ILE A 10 -8.25 36.22 11.63
CA ILE A 10 -7.99 35.87 10.22
C ILE A 10 -6.60 35.22 10.03
N LEU A 11 -5.74 35.24 11.05
CA LEU A 11 -4.37 34.69 10.98
C LEU A 11 -4.24 33.23 11.43
N PHE A 12 -5.34 32.58 11.81
CA PHE A 12 -5.34 31.13 12.06
C PHE A 12 -5.66 30.38 10.76
N SER A 13 -4.89 30.64 9.71
CA SER A 13 -4.92 29.85 8.48
C SER A 13 -4.40 28.46 8.83
N LEU A 14 -5.33 27.52 9.04
CA LEU A 14 -5.02 26.09 9.14
C LEU A 14 -4.31 25.70 7.84
N VAL A 15 -3.02 25.41 7.94
CA VAL A 15 -2.29 24.77 6.85
C VAL A 15 -2.91 23.39 6.67
N CYS A 16 -3.78 23.25 5.67
CA CYS A 16 -4.31 21.96 5.26
C CYS A 16 -3.26 21.31 4.37
N TYR A 17 -2.58 20.29 4.87
CA TYR A 17 -1.78 19.41 4.04
C TYR A 17 -2.72 18.48 3.28
N ALA A 18 -3.00 18.81 2.02
CA ALA A 18 -3.64 17.88 1.09
C ALA A 18 -2.57 16.85 0.69
N GLN A 19 -2.42 15.78 1.47
CA GLN A 19 -1.54 14.68 1.10
C GLN A 19 -2.17 13.95 -0.11
N ILE A 20 -1.42 13.84 -1.20
CA ILE A 20 -1.82 13.00 -2.34
C ILE A 20 -1.82 11.56 -1.84
N PRO A 21 -2.93 10.81 -1.94
CA PRO A 21 -2.96 9.41 -1.58
C PRO A 21 -1.91 8.64 -2.38
N ARG A 22 -0.93 8.06 -1.69
CA ARG A 22 0.11 7.23 -2.29
C ARG A 22 -0.37 5.79 -2.29
N LEU A 23 -1.30 5.49 -3.20
CA LEU A 23 -1.91 4.17 -3.32
C LEU A 23 -1.54 3.55 -4.66
N ILE A 24 -1.26 2.26 -4.66
CA ILE A 24 -0.97 1.48 -5.87
C ILE A 24 -2.04 0.40 -6.02
N SER A 25 -2.80 0.43 -7.10
CA SER A 25 -3.71 -0.66 -7.44
C SER A 25 -2.93 -1.88 -7.93
N TYR A 26 -3.11 -3.02 -7.26
CA TYR A 26 -2.49 -4.27 -7.63
C TYR A 26 -3.56 -5.34 -7.87
N GLN A 27 -3.47 -6.03 -9.00
CA GLN A 27 -4.32 -7.17 -9.34
C GLN A 27 -3.45 -8.40 -9.58
N GLY A 28 -3.77 -9.49 -8.89
CA GLY A 28 -3.07 -10.76 -9.02
C GLY A 28 -4.02 -11.89 -9.39
N LYS A 29 -3.48 -12.95 -10.00
CA LYS A 29 -4.16 -14.22 -10.19
C LYS A 29 -3.43 -15.30 -9.41
N LEU A 30 -4.10 -15.88 -8.42
CA LEU A 30 -3.58 -17.00 -7.63
C LEU A 30 -3.76 -18.30 -8.40
N LEU A 31 -2.67 -19.07 -8.44
CA LEU A 31 -2.66 -20.43 -8.91
C LEU A 31 -2.27 -21.34 -7.76
N LEU A 32 -2.92 -22.50 -7.67
CA LEU A 32 -2.57 -23.56 -6.74
C LEU A 32 -2.25 -24.82 -7.57
N ASN A 33 -1.03 -25.34 -7.44
CA ASN A 33 -0.55 -26.48 -8.20
C ASN A 33 -0.72 -26.31 -9.74
N GLY A 34 -0.48 -25.10 -10.24
CA GLY A 34 -0.62 -24.77 -11.67
C GLY A 34 -2.05 -24.65 -12.18
N GLN A 35 -3.06 -24.81 -11.31
CA GLN A 35 -4.47 -24.59 -11.64
C GLN A 35 -4.96 -23.30 -11.00
N THR A 36 -6.07 -22.75 -11.51
CA THR A 36 -6.68 -21.56 -10.90
C THR A 36 -7.06 -21.86 -9.45
N ALA A 37 -6.62 -21.02 -8.52
CA ALA A 37 -6.95 -21.20 -7.11
C ALA A 37 -8.49 -21.13 -6.92
N PRO A 38 -9.06 -21.95 -6.02
CA PRO A 38 -10.47 -21.86 -5.67
C PRO A 38 -10.87 -20.45 -5.22
N ASP A 39 -12.14 -20.13 -5.41
CA ASP A 39 -12.71 -18.89 -4.87
C ASP A 39 -12.82 -19.04 -3.35
N SER A 40 -11.94 -18.32 -2.65
CA SER A 40 -11.80 -18.37 -1.20
C SER A 40 -11.14 -17.10 -0.70
N THR A 41 -11.00 -17.00 0.61
CA THR A 41 -10.21 -15.96 1.26
C THR A 41 -8.78 -16.43 1.46
N TYR A 42 -7.82 -15.60 1.05
CA TYR A 42 -6.38 -15.82 1.17
C TYR A 42 -5.73 -14.66 1.90
N THR A 43 -4.69 -14.96 2.67
CA THR A 43 -3.80 -13.93 3.23
C THR A 43 -2.60 -13.78 2.31
N VAL A 44 -2.40 -12.56 1.81
CA VAL A 44 -1.30 -12.21 0.91
C VAL A 44 -0.49 -11.08 1.55
N THR A 45 0.80 -11.31 1.69
CA THR A 45 1.76 -10.33 2.16
C THR A 45 2.55 -9.78 0.98
N PHE A 46 2.66 -8.46 0.93
CA PHE A 46 3.42 -7.72 -0.06
C PHE A 46 4.60 -7.06 0.64
N SER A 47 5.78 -7.14 0.03
CA SER A 47 7.00 -6.51 0.54
C SER A 47 7.73 -5.80 -0.58
N LEU A 48 8.21 -4.59 -0.33
CA LEU A 48 9.10 -3.86 -1.24
C LEU A 48 10.55 -4.00 -0.77
N TYR A 49 11.43 -4.34 -1.71
CA TYR A 49 12.86 -4.52 -1.49
C TYR A 49 13.66 -3.51 -2.30
N ASP A 50 14.88 -3.21 -1.82
CA ASP A 50 15.88 -2.36 -2.46
C ASP A 50 16.78 -3.09 -3.48
N ASP A 51 16.64 -4.42 -3.58
CA ASP A 51 17.45 -5.28 -4.45
C ASP A 51 16.60 -6.44 -5.03
N PRO A 52 16.88 -6.91 -6.26
CA PRO A 52 16.18 -8.05 -6.88
C PRO A 52 16.28 -9.36 -6.11
N ASP A 53 17.37 -9.61 -5.40
CA ASP A 53 17.62 -10.86 -4.68
C ASP A 53 17.04 -10.83 -3.26
N MET A 54 15.92 -10.10 -3.08
CA MET A 54 15.21 -9.92 -1.82
C MET A 54 16.11 -9.35 -0.72
N GLY A 55 16.70 -8.17 -1.00
CA GLY A 55 17.57 -7.42 -0.09
C GLY A 55 16.87 -6.89 1.18
N THR A 56 17.02 -5.60 1.46
CA THR A 56 16.39 -4.98 2.62
C THR A 56 14.91 -4.74 2.36
N ILE A 57 14.04 -5.20 3.27
CA ILE A 57 12.61 -4.86 3.24
C ILE A 57 12.45 -3.38 3.59
N LEU A 58 12.01 -2.58 2.64
CA LEU A 58 11.71 -1.16 2.80
C LEU A 58 10.29 -0.89 3.27
N TRP A 59 9.37 -1.81 2.96
CA TRP A 59 7.96 -1.72 3.31
C TRP A 59 7.29 -3.09 3.24
N THR A 60 6.30 -3.33 4.09
CA THR A 60 5.49 -4.54 4.06
C THR A 60 4.03 -4.26 4.42
N GLU A 61 3.11 -4.95 3.76
CA GLU A 61 1.68 -4.87 4.01
C GLU A 61 1.03 -6.25 3.84
N THR A 62 0.06 -6.58 4.69
CA THR A 62 -0.67 -7.84 4.62
C THR A 62 -2.14 -7.57 4.35
N HIS A 63 -2.68 -8.23 3.33
CA HIS A 63 -4.10 -8.18 2.98
C HIS A 63 -4.76 -9.53 3.13
N THR A 64 -6.02 -9.51 3.56
CA THR A 64 -6.93 -10.63 3.40
C THR A 64 -7.78 -10.39 2.15
N VAL A 65 -7.57 -11.20 1.11
CA VAL A 65 -8.19 -11.02 -0.21
C VAL A 65 -9.15 -12.16 -0.51
N THR A 66 -10.28 -11.85 -1.14
CA THR A 66 -11.19 -12.87 -1.68
C THR A 66 -10.96 -13.01 -3.18
N THR A 67 -10.74 -14.24 -3.65
CA THR A 67 -10.55 -14.51 -5.08
C THR A 67 -11.88 -14.77 -5.78
N LYS A 68 -11.93 -14.38 -7.06
CA LYS A 68 -12.97 -14.79 -8.01
C LYS A 68 -12.31 -15.25 -9.31
N ASN A 69 -12.52 -16.50 -9.70
CA ASN A 69 -11.73 -17.20 -10.71
C ASN A 69 -10.22 -17.06 -10.45
N GLY A 70 -9.82 -17.16 -9.18
CA GLY A 70 -8.44 -16.96 -8.72
C GLY A 70 -7.93 -15.51 -8.79
N ILE A 71 -8.71 -14.54 -9.27
CA ILE A 71 -8.31 -13.15 -9.39
C ILE A 71 -8.67 -12.39 -8.11
N PHE A 72 -7.77 -11.55 -7.62
CA PHE A 72 -8.03 -10.61 -6.54
C PHE A 72 -7.49 -9.22 -6.86
N SER A 73 -7.92 -8.20 -6.14
CA SER A 73 -7.39 -6.83 -6.28
C SER A 73 -7.26 -6.16 -4.92
N VAL A 74 -6.20 -5.37 -4.75
CA VAL A 74 -5.90 -4.63 -3.51
C VAL A 74 -5.38 -3.23 -3.85
N LEU A 75 -5.47 -2.33 -2.88
CA LEU A 75 -4.79 -1.03 -2.89
C LEU A 75 -3.62 -1.11 -1.91
N LEU A 76 -2.40 -1.19 -2.44
CA LEU A 76 -1.20 -1.15 -1.63
C LEU A 76 -1.00 0.27 -1.09
N GLY A 77 -0.58 0.36 0.17
CA GLY A 77 -0.46 1.62 0.91
C GLY A 77 -1.74 2.00 1.67
N GLU A 78 -2.79 1.18 1.64
CA GLU A 78 -4.09 1.46 2.27
C GLU A 78 -4.10 1.15 3.78
N THR A 79 -3.64 -0.05 4.14
CA THR A 79 -3.56 -0.54 5.53
C THR A 79 -2.25 -0.10 6.18
N THR A 80 -1.15 -0.21 5.43
CA THR A 80 0.18 0.27 5.84
C THR A 80 0.67 1.33 4.85
N PRO A 81 0.55 2.63 5.15
CA PRO A 81 0.99 3.69 4.26
C PRO A 81 2.48 3.56 3.89
N PHE A 82 2.83 3.85 2.62
CA PHE A 82 4.23 3.89 2.21
C PHE A 82 4.99 4.99 2.98
N PRO A 83 6.23 4.72 3.44
CA PRO A 83 7.04 5.72 4.11
C PRO A 83 7.24 6.95 3.20
N PRO A 84 7.20 8.18 3.74
CA PRO A 84 7.44 9.40 2.95
C PRO A 84 8.83 9.44 2.33
N THR A 85 9.77 8.67 2.88
CA THR A 85 11.16 8.52 2.41
C THR A 85 11.32 7.61 1.20
N LEU A 86 10.29 6.82 0.86
CA LEU A 86 10.35 5.91 -0.28
C LEU A 86 10.10 6.68 -1.58
N ASP A 87 11.03 6.66 -2.53
CA ASP A 87 10.97 7.45 -3.77
C ASP A 87 10.59 6.55 -4.96
N PHE A 88 9.33 6.61 -5.39
CA PHE A 88 8.84 5.81 -6.54
C PHE A 88 9.33 6.31 -7.91
N SER A 89 10.26 7.26 -7.98
CA SER A 89 11.02 7.53 -9.20
C SER A 89 12.17 6.54 -9.42
N GLU A 90 12.53 5.77 -8.40
CA GLU A 90 13.50 4.67 -8.48
C GLU A 90 12.82 3.31 -8.68
N SER A 91 13.64 2.29 -8.98
CA SER A 91 13.16 0.92 -9.14
C SER A 91 13.19 0.17 -7.80
N TYR A 92 12.11 -0.54 -7.51
CA TYR A 92 11.99 -1.43 -6.36
C TYR A 92 11.47 -2.80 -6.79
N TRP A 93 11.69 -3.80 -5.96
CA TRP A 93 11.24 -5.18 -6.21
C TRP A 93 10.11 -5.54 -5.27
N LEU A 94 9.03 -6.08 -5.84
CA LEU A 94 7.84 -6.49 -5.09
C LEU A 94 7.88 -8.00 -4.85
N GLY A 95 8.08 -8.40 -3.59
CA GLY A 95 7.87 -9.76 -3.14
C GLY A 95 6.42 -9.98 -2.73
N ILE A 96 5.89 -11.17 -3.02
CA ILE A 96 4.50 -11.53 -2.76
C ILE A 96 4.47 -12.92 -2.15
N THR A 97 4.00 -13.03 -0.92
CA THR A 97 3.88 -14.30 -0.21
C THR A 97 2.41 -14.57 0.06
N VAL A 98 1.93 -15.76 -0.32
CA VAL A 98 0.59 -16.24 0.05
C VAL A 98 0.76 -17.18 1.23
N ALA A 99 0.01 -16.99 2.32
CA ALA A 99 0.16 -17.82 3.52
C ALA A 99 0.09 -19.32 3.18
N GLY A 100 1.21 -20.03 3.39
CA GLY A 100 1.38 -21.45 3.02
C GLY A 100 2.27 -21.72 1.80
N SER A 101 2.83 -20.69 1.14
CA SER A 101 3.85 -20.81 0.08
C SER A 101 5.02 -19.88 0.38
N PRO A 102 6.29 -20.31 0.22
CA PRO A 102 7.43 -19.41 0.31
C PRO A 102 7.40 -18.35 -0.80
N GLU A 103 8.05 -17.21 -0.53
CA GLU A 103 8.23 -16.06 -1.43
C GLU A 103 8.95 -16.37 -2.74
#